data_AF-A0A0K1E406-F1
#
_entry.id   AF-A0A0K1E406-F1
#
_cell.length_a   1.000
_cell.length_b   1.000
_cell.length_c   1.000
_cell.angle_alpha   90.00
_cell.angle_beta   90.00
_cell.angle_gamma   90.00
#
_symmetry.space_group_name_H-M   'P 1'
#
loop_
_entity.id
_entity.type
_entity.pdbx_description
1 polymer ?
#
loop_
_entity_poly.entity_id
_entity_poly.type
_entity_poly.pdbx_seq_one_letter_code
_entity_poly.pdbx_strand_id
1 'polypeptide(L)'
;MVKVVKRSGVEEEYLSDKVYKALRDAGASEEVAREIVKELDEWVKKSHKISTDQIRRFVLTRLRRLEPEAADAWQFYDRVFKGRLTFDDGKLLVVEKGRLYLGRKVKDIGNKGLTSAEEVREILEELREDMEYGISPKVINARLYALFMGVLKKKDMPREEKIKSIELINKFREELGWKPYELKQPL
;
A
#
# COMPACT_ATOMS: atom_id res chain seq x y z
N MET A 1 -6.06 -22.34 -8.34
CA MET A 1 -5.01 -22.13 -7.32
C MET A 1 -4.50 -20.71 -7.47
N VAL A 2 -4.36 -19.96 -6.36
CA VAL A 2 -3.94 -18.56 -6.41
C VAL A 2 -2.42 -18.48 -6.41
N LYS A 3 -1.88 -17.60 -7.26
CA LYS A 3 -0.42 -17.45 -7.40
C LYS A 3 0.11 -16.24 -6.63
N VAL A 4 1.20 -16.44 -5.90
CA VAL A 4 1.96 -15.36 -5.26
C VAL A 4 3.08 -14.91 -6.20
N VAL A 5 3.08 -13.62 -6.54
CA VAL A 5 4.17 -12.98 -7.30
C VAL A 5 5.21 -12.46 -6.31
N LYS A 6 6.42 -13.00 -6.38
CA LYS A 6 7.59 -12.53 -5.63
C LYS A 6 8.09 -11.19 -6.17
N ARG A 7 8.87 -10.46 -5.39
CA ARG A 7 9.54 -9.22 -5.85
C ARG A 7 10.44 -9.42 -7.06
N SER A 8 11.03 -10.61 -7.21
CA SER A 8 11.80 -11.00 -8.39
C SER A 8 10.96 -11.21 -9.65
N GLY A 9 9.63 -11.21 -9.55
CA GLY A 9 8.71 -11.57 -10.62
C GLY A 9 8.40 -13.07 -10.71
N VAL A 10 9.07 -13.90 -9.90
CA VAL A 10 8.80 -15.34 -9.83
C VAL A 10 7.41 -15.59 -9.25
N GLU A 11 6.64 -16.48 -9.88
CA GLU A 11 5.34 -16.92 -9.38
C GLU A 11 5.50 -18.23 -8.61
N GLU A 12 4.87 -18.32 -7.44
CA GLU A 12 4.71 -19.56 -6.67
C GLU A 12 3.25 -19.76 -6.28
N GLU A 13 2.91 -20.95 -5.83
CA GLU A 13 1.57 -21.19 -5.27
C GLU A 13 1.43 -20.52 -3.89
N TYR A 14 0.27 -19.91 -3.65
CA TYR A 14 -0.10 -19.43 -2.33
C TYR A 14 -0.32 -20.62 -1.37
N LEU A 15 0.36 -20.58 -0.22
CA LEU A 15 0.26 -21.60 0.81
C LEU A 15 -0.02 -20.92 2.16
N SER A 16 -1.21 -21.17 2.73
CA SER A 16 -1.65 -20.61 4.01
C SER A 16 -0.67 -20.93 5.14
N ASP A 17 -0.13 -22.15 5.15
CA ASP A 17 0.85 -22.61 6.14
C ASP A 17 2.13 -21.78 6.16
N LYS A 18 2.57 -21.23 5.02
CA LYS A 18 3.74 -20.34 4.98
C LYS A 18 3.47 -19.04 5.73
N VAL A 19 2.26 -18.50 5.61
CA VAL A 19 1.86 -17.26 6.29
C VAL A 19 1.65 -17.53 7.78
N TYR A 20 0.97 -18.63 8.13
CA TYR A 20 0.78 -19.05 9.51
C TYR A 20 2.11 -19.20 10.26
N LYS A 21 3.08 -19.92 9.68
CA LYS A 21 4.41 -20.08 10.30
C LYS A 21 5.11 -18.74 10.48
N ALA A 22 5.09 -17.88 9.48
CA ALA A 22 5.70 -16.55 9.59
C ALA A 22 5.07 -15.68 10.68
N LEU A 23 3.75 -15.78 10.89
CA LEU A 23 3.05 -15.10 12.00
C LEU A 23 3.52 -15.62 13.36
N ARG A 24 3.61 -16.94 13.51
CA ARG A 24 4.07 -17.58 14.75
C ARG A 24 5.54 -17.29 15.03
N ASP A 25 6.39 -17.28 14.02
CA ASP A 25 7.81 -16.92 14.11
C ASP A 25 7.99 -15.46 14.54
N ALA A 26 7.07 -14.58 14.15
CA ALA A 26 7.03 -13.19 14.60
C ALA A 26 6.47 -13.01 16.02
N GLY A 27 6.06 -14.10 16.68
CA GLY A 27 5.56 -14.08 18.05
C GLY A 27 4.04 -13.86 18.17
N ALA A 28 3.29 -13.85 17.06
CA ALA A 28 1.84 -13.71 17.12
C ALA A 28 1.21 -14.96 17.77
N SER A 29 0.17 -14.83 18.61
CA SER A 29 -0.52 -15.96 19.26
C SER A 29 -1.17 -16.90 18.23
N GLU A 30 -1.47 -18.14 18.65
CA GLU A 30 -2.07 -19.12 17.76
C GLU A 30 -3.45 -18.68 17.26
N GLU A 31 -4.26 -18.10 18.15
CA GLU A 31 -5.58 -17.59 17.84
C GLU A 31 -5.51 -16.46 16.79
N VAL A 32 -4.67 -15.45 17.04
CA VAL A 32 -4.47 -14.32 16.12
C VAL A 32 -3.88 -14.78 14.79
N ALA A 33 -2.90 -15.69 14.81
CA ALA A 33 -2.32 -16.23 13.59
C ALA A 33 -3.36 -16.98 12.74
N ARG A 34 -4.25 -17.77 13.37
CA ARG A 34 -5.35 -18.47 12.67
C ARG A 34 -6.40 -17.50 12.14
N GLU A 35 -6.76 -16.47 12.89
CA GLU A 35 -7.67 -15.41 12.43
C GLU A 35 -7.12 -14.73 11.18
N ILE A 36 -5.88 -14.23 11.24
CA ILE A 36 -5.24 -13.50 10.14
C ILE A 36 -5.16 -14.37 8.88
N VAL A 37 -4.78 -15.65 9.02
CA VAL A 37 -4.68 -16.57 7.87
C VAL A 37 -6.06 -16.86 7.28
N LYS A 38 -7.09 -17.06 8.11
CA LYS A 38 -8.45 -17.28 7.62
C LYS A 38 -8.94 -16.09 6.79
N GLU A 39 -8.76 -14.88 7.30
CA GLU A 39 -9.16 -13.66 6.57
C GLU A 39 -8.35 -13.46 5.29
N LEU A 40 -7.04 -13.74 5.34
CA LEU A 40 -6.18 -13.69 4.17
C LEU A 40 -6.64 -14.70 3.12
N ASP A 41 -6.98 -15.93 3.50
CA ASP A 41 -7.46 -16.98 2.59
C ASP A 41 -8.77 -16.60 1.91
N GLU A 42 -9.70 -16.01 2.66
CA GLU A 42 -10.96 -15.48 2.11
C GLU A 42 -10.72 -14.34 1.12
N TRP A 43 -9.75 -13.46 1.41
CA TRP A 43 -9.38 -12.38 0.51
C TRP A 43 -8.67 -12.89 -0.76
N VAL A 44 -7.68 -13.77 -0.59
CA VAL A 44 -6.89 -14.37 -1.68
C VAL A 44 -7.78 -15.13 -2.66
N LYS A 45 -8.83 -15.82 -2.20
CA LYS A 45 -9.80 -16.51 -3.07
C LYS A 45 -10.50 -15.60 -4.08
N LYS A 46 -10.59 -14.30 -3.81
CA LYS A 46 -11.22 -13.31 -4.71
C LYS A 46 -10.28 -12.88 -5.84
N SER A 47 -9.02 -13.30 -5.83
CA SER A 47 -8.00 -12.87 -6.79
C SER A 47 -7.29 -14.07 -7.42
N HIS A 48 -6.94 -13.98 -8.70
CA HIS A 48 -6.19 -15.05 -9.38
C HIS A 48 -4.68 -14.98 -9.10
N LYS A 49 -4.17 -13.76 -8.84
CA LYS A 49 -2.76 -13.48 -8.49
C LYS A 49 -2.71 -12.46 -7.36
N ILE A 50 -1.71 -12.58 -6.51
CA ILE A 50 -1.44 -11.68 -5.39
C ILE A 50 0.07 -11.48 -5.25
N SER A 51 0.54 -10.29 -4.88
CA SER A 51 1.96 -10.05 -4.64
C SER A 51 2.39 -10.39 -3.20
N THR A 52 3.67 -10.71 -3.00
CA THR A 52 4.24 -10.88 -1.64
C THR A 52 4.07 -9.62 -0.78
N ASP A 53 4.14 -8.44 -1.39
CA ASP A 53 3.99 -7.17 -0.68
C ASP A 53 2.53 -6.91 -0.27
N GLN A 54 1.56 -7.36 -1.06
CA GLN A 54 0.14 -7.36 -0.70
C GLN A 54 -0.15 -8.25 0.52
N ILE A 55 0.34 -9.51 0.50
CA ILE A 55 0.21 -10.42 1.66
C ILE A 55 0.84 -9.80 2.90
N ARG A 56 2.04 -9.23 2.76
CA ARG A 56 2.74 -8.56 3.87
C ARG A 56 1.92 -7.39 4.43
N ARG A 57 1.39 -6.53 3.56
CA ARG A 57 0.59 -5.35 3.96
C ARG A 57 -0.66 -5.80 4.73
N PHE A 58 -1.35 -6.81 4.23
CA PHE A 58 -2.49 -7.43 4.91
C PHE A 58 -2.12 -7.87 6.33
N VAL A 59 -1.09 -8.73 6.43
CA VAL A 59 -0.65 -9.31 7.70
C VAL A 59 -0.23 -8.24 8.71
N LEU A 60 0.61 -7.28 8.32
CA LEU A 60 1.08 -6.23 9.22
C LEU A 60 -0.02 -5.25 9.64
N THR A 61 -1.04 -5.04 8.81
CA THR A 61 -2.20 -4.22 9.17
C THR A 61 -3.01 -4.91 10.26
N ARG A 62 -3.22 -6.22 10.11
CA ARG A 62 -4.00 -7.00 11.07
C ARG A 62 -3.24 -7.23 12.37
N LEU A 63 -1.95 -7.56 12.31
CA LEU A 63 -1.08 -7.65 13.48
C LEU A 63 -1.06 -6.35 14.28
N ARG A 64 -0.88 -5.19 13.65
CA ARG A 64 -0.91 -3.91 14.37
C ARG A 64 -2.18 -3.63 15.16
N ARG A 65 -3.29 -4.21 14.72
CA ARG A 65 -4.58 -4.05 15.39
C ARG A 65 -4.77 -5.08 16.51
N LEU A 66 -4.29 -6.31 16.29
CA LEU A 66 -4.55 -7.45 17.18
C LEU A 66 -3.41 -7.67 18.18
N GLU A 67 -2.17 -7.66 17.70
CA GLU A 67 -0.93 -7.91 18.46
C GLU A 67 0.21 -7.03 17.91
N PRO A 68 0.29 -5.76 18.34
CA PRO A 68 1.29 -4.81 17.89
C PRO A 68 2.74 -5.29 18.08
N GLU A 69 3.02 -5.99 19.16
CA GLU A 69 4.36 -6.50 19.49
C GLU A 69 4.86 -7.50 18.44
N ALA A 70 3.97 -8.34 17.91
CA ALA A 70 4.29 -9.27 16.83
C ALA A 70 4.48 -8.54 15.49
N ALA A 71 3.77 -7.43 15.26
CA ALA A 71 4.02 -6.56 14.11
C ALA A 71 5.43 -5.94 14.17
N ASP A 72 5.82 -5.45 15.35
CA ASP A 72 7.13 -4.85 15.60
C ASP A 72 8.25 -5.88 15.41
N ALA A 73 8.09 -7.10 15.95
CA ALA A 73 9.03 -8.20 15.79
C ALA A 73 9.18 -8.62 14.31
N TRP A 74 8.07 -8.74 13.59
CA TRP A 74 8.08 -9.00 12.14
C TRP A 74 8.84 -7.92 11.38
N GLN A 75 8.54 -6.66 11.66
CA GLN A 75 9.17 -5.50 11.04
C GLN A 75 10.68 -5.49 11.32
N PHE A 76 11.08 -5.70 12.58
CA PHE A 76 12.48 -5.81 12.98
C PHE A 76 13.21 -6.91 12.20
N TYR A 77 12.65 -8.11 12.13
CA TYR A 77 13.23 -9.23 11.40
C TYR A 77 13.40 -8.91 9.91
N ASP A 78 12.39 -8.31 9.29
CA ASP A 78 12.48 -7.90 7.88
C ASP A 78 13.56 -6.84 7.63
N ARG A 79 13.75 -5.86 8.55
CA ARG A 79 14.86 -4.89 8.46
C ARG A 79 16.22 -5.57 8.56
N VAL A 80 16.42 -6.33 9.63
CA VAL A 80 17.75 -6.84 9.99
C VAL A 80 18.19 -7.96 9.06
N PHE A 81 17.32 -8.92 8.78
CA PHE A 81 17.71 -10.15 8.08
C PHE A 81 17.45 -10.12 6.59
N LYS A 82 16.48 -9.33 6.12
CA LYS A 82 16.14 -9.28 4.69
C LYS A 82 16.59 -8.00 4.01
N GLY A 83 17.31 -7.14 4.73
CA GLY A 83 17.72 -5.81 4.24
C GLY A 83 16.53 -4.94 3.83
N ARG A 84 15.33 -5.22 4.37
CA ARG A 84 14.11 -4.50 4.00
C ARG A 84 14.00 -3.30 4.94
N LEU A 85 14.47 -2.12 4.52
CA LEU A 85 14.21 -0.82 5.18
C LEU A 85 12.79 -0.80 5.80
N THR A 86 12.67 -0.94 7.13
CA THR A 86 11.38 -0.90 7.87
C THR A 86 10.74 0.47 7.64
N PHE A 87 9.62 0.64 6.91
CA PHE A 87 8.27 0.08 7.01
C PHE A 87 7.63 0.34 8.36
N ASP A 88 7.29 1.58 8.65
CA ASP A 88 6.12 1.89 9.47
C ASP A 88 4.95 2.21 8.50
N ASP A 89 3.80 1.61 8.75
CA ASP A 89 2.55 1.69 7.97
C ASP A 89 2.68 1.41 6.47
N GLY A 90 3.62 0.53 6.08
CA GLY A 90 3.74 0.06 4.70
C GLY A 90 4.33 1.10 3.73
N LYS A 91 5.02 2.14 4.21
CA LYS A 91 5.71 3.13 3.37
C LYS A 91 7.21 3.17 3.62
N LEU A 92 7.96 3.41 2.54
CA LEU A 92 9.39 3.73 2.58
C LEU A 92 9.55 5.13 3.20
N LEU A 93 10.22 5.24 4.35
CA LEU A 93 10.63 6.53 4.90
C LEU A 93 12.11 6.74 4.57
N VAL A 94 12.41 7.62 3.62
CA VAL A 94 13.74 8.27 3.55
C VAL A 94 13.60 9.60 4.28
N VAL A 95 14.15 9.69 5.49
CA VAL A 95 14.31 10.97 6.17
C VAL A 95 15.63 11.57 5.72
N GLU A 96 15.59 12.38 4.66
CA GLU A 96 16.52 13.49 4.52
C GLU A 96 15.71 14.77 4.73
N LYS A 97 15.96 15.45 5.86
CA LYS A 97 15.50 16.80 6.22
C LYS A 97 14.17 17.23 5.55
N GLY A 98 13.06 16.84 6.16
CA GLY A 98 11.79 17.55 6.06
C GLY A 98 11.10 17.55 4.69
N ARG A 99 10.40 16.46 4.35
CA ARG A 99 9.09 16.41 3.67
C ARG A 99 8.67 14.94 3.43
N LEU A 100 7.44 14.60 3.82
CA LEU A 100 6.84 13.26 3.76
C LEU A 100 6.48 12.88 2.32
N TYR A 101 6.94 11.74 1.81
CA TYR A 101 6.56 11.19 0.49
C TYR A 101 5.88 9.81 0.63
N LEU A 102 4.85 9.55 -0.17
CA LEU A 102 4.10 8.28 -0.23
C LEU A 102 4.93 7.20 -0.95
N GLY A 103 5.03 6.00 -0.36
CA GLY A 103 5.79 4.87 -0.89
C GLY A 103 5.25 4.32 -2.21
N ARG A 104 6.16 3.89 -3.09
CA ARG A 104 5.94 3.51 -4.48
C ARG A 104 5.62 2.02 -4.66
N LYS A 105 4.62 1.68 -5.50
CA LYS A 105 4.64 0.50 -6.39
C LYS A 105 5.24 0.78 -7.76
N VAL A 106 5.67 2.01 -8.04
CA VAL A 106 6.41 2.34 -9.25
C VAL A 106 7.85 1.87 -9.06
N LYS A 107 8.28 0.86 -9.82
CA LYS A 107 9.71 0.57 -10.00
C LYS A 107 10.40 1.87 -10.42
N ASP A 108 11.26 2.44 -9.58
CA ASP A 108 12.23 3.42 -10.06
C ASP A 108 13.30 2.68 -10.86
N ILE A 109 12.95 2.27 -12.07
CA ILE A 109 13.92 2.14 -13.15
C ILE A 109 13.67 3.37 -14.02
N GLY A 110 14.06 4.55 -13.53
CA GLY A 110 13.82 5.83 -14.19
C GLY A 110 13.54 7.02 -13.26
N ASN A 111 13.02 8.10 -13.85
CA ASN A 111 12.80 9.42 -13.22
C ASN A 111 11.93 9.37 -11.94
N LYS A 112 12.03 10.42 -11.12
CA LYS A 112 11.24 10.61 -9.89
C LYS A 112 9.73 10.46 -10.20
N GLY A 113 9.07 9.34 -9.85
CA GLY A 113 7.62 9.06 -10.01
C GLY A 113 6.61 10.16 -9.63
N LEU A 114 5.32 9.87 -9.82
CA LEU A 114 4.24 10.81 -10.18
C LEU A 114 4.54 11.52 -11.52
N THR A 115 4.88 10.76 -12.55
CA THR A 115 5.17 11.30 -13.89
C THR A 115 4.03 11.11 -14.89
N SER A 116 3.08 10.21 -14.59
CA SER A 116 1.92 9.92 -15.43
C SER A 116 0.66 9.70 -14.60
N ALA A 117 -0.50 9.79 -15.26
CA ALA A 117 -1.80 9.47 -14.69
C ALA A 117 -1.97 7.96 -14.39
N GLU A 118 -1.20 7.10 -15.06
CA GLU A 118 -1.12 5.66 -14.77
C GLU A 118 -0.66 5.42 -13.33
N GLU A 119 0.45 6.04 -12.95
CA GLU A 119 1.00 5.93 -11.59
C GLU A 119 0.02 6.47 -10.54
N VAL A 120 -0.74 7.51 -10.88
CA VAL A 120 -1.80 8.05 -10.00
C VAL A 120 -2.94 7.04 -9.84
N ARG A 121 -3.35 6.37 -10.92
CA ARG A 121 -4.39 5.34 -10.85
C ARG A 121 -3.97 4.15 -9.99
N GLU A 122 -2.73 3.68 -10.14
CA GLU A 122 -2.18 2.61 -9.31
C GLU A 122 -2.23 2.99 -7.82
N ILE A 123 -1.90 4.25 -7.47
CA ILE A 123 -1.98 4.74 -6.09
C ILE A 123 -3.43 4.79 -5.59
N LEU A 124 -4.39 5.19 -6.43
CA LEU A 124 -5.82 5.21 -6.07
C LEU A 124 -6.36 3.81 -5.80
N GLU A 125 -5.95 2.82 -6.59
CA GLU A 125 -6.31 1.42 -6.35
C GLU A 125 -5.69 0.88 -5.07
N GLU A 126 -4.48 1.29 -4.70
CA GLU A 126 -3.94 0.99 -3.37
C GLU A 126 -4.73 1.65 -2.23
N LEU A 127 -5.25 2.87 -2.44
CA LEU A 127 -6.11 3.51 -1.44
C LEU A 127 -7.46 2.82 -1.33
N ARG A 128 -7.98 2.25 -2.43
CA ARG A 128 -9.19 1.41 -2.41
C ARG A 128 -8.96 0.13 -1.61
N GLU A 129 -7.84 -0.55 -1.86
CA GLU A 129 -7.43 -1.72 -1.07
C GLU A 129 -7.30 -1.37 0.42
N ASP A 130 -6.67 -0.23 0.76
CA ASP A 130 -6.56 0.24 2.15
C ASP A 130 -7.92 0.37 2.84
N MET A 131 -8.93 0.86 2.12
CA MET A 131 -10.29 0.97 2.64
C MET A 131 -10.91 -0.39 2.92
N GLU A 132 -10.71 -1.36 2.01
CA GLU A 132 -11.18 -2.74 2.20
C GLU A 132 -10.53 -3.39 3.42
N TYR A 133 -9.29 -3.02 3.75
CA TYR A 133 -8.60 -3.48 4.97
C TYR A 133 -8.98 -2.73 6.24
N GLY A 134 -9.97 -1.85 6.18
CA GLY A 134 -10.50 -1.14 7.36
C GLY A 134 -9.69 0.08 7.77
N ILE A 135 -8.86 0.65 6.90
CA ILE A 135 -8.23 1.95 7.17
C ILE A 135 -9.31 3.03 7.25
N SER A 136 -9.25 3.86 8.29
CA SER A 136 -10.28 4.86 8.53
C SER A 136 -10.43 5.85 7.34
N PRO A 137 -11.66 6.26 7.00
CA PRO A 137 -11.91 7.24 5.94
C PRO A 137 -11.12 8.56 6.11
N LYS A 138 -10.87 8.98 7.35
CA LYS A 138 -10.06 10.16 7.68
C LYS A 138 -8.61 10.04 7.16
N VAL A 139 -7.99 8.87 7.35
CA VAL A 139 -6.62 8.60 6.88
C VAL A 139 -6.58 8.54 5.35
N ILE A 140 -7.58 7.93 4.72
CA ILE A 140 -7.68 7.87 3.25
C ILE A 140 -7.82 9.28 2.66
N ASN A 141 -8.70 10.12 3.23
CA ASN A 141 -8.87 11.49 2.78
C ASN A 141 -7.56 12.30 2.90
N ALA A 142 -6.80 12.14 3.99
CA ALA A 142 -5.50 12.79 4.16
C ALA A 142 -4.46 12.33 3.11
N ARG A 143 -4.42 11.01 2.81
CA ARG A 143 -3.52 10.44 1.79
C ARG A 143 -3.90 10.93 0.38
N LEU A 144 -5.19 10.97 0.08
CA LEU A 144 -5.72 11.45 -1.19
C LEU A 144 -5.44 12.95 -1.39
N TYR A 145 -5.53 13.75 -0.33
CA TYR A 145 -5.11 15.16 -0.36
C TYR A 145 -3.61 15.32 -0.64
N ALA A 146 -2.77 14.50 0.01
CA ALA A 146 -1.33 14.51 -0.23
C ALA A 146 -0.98 14.13 -1.68
N LEU A 147 -1.66 13.13 -2.25
CA LEU A 147 -1.52 12.75 -3.65
C LEU A 147 -1.89 13.90 -4.60
N PHE A 148 -3.05 14.53 -4.38
CA PHE A 148 -3.49 15.70 -5.13
C PHE A 148 -2.47 16.83 -5.08
N MET A 149 -1.98 17.19 -3.89
CA MET A 149 -0.95 18.23 -3.74
C MET A 149 0.38 17.84 -4.38
N GLY A 150 0.73 16.54 -4.38
CA GLY A 150 1.90 16.00 -5.06
C GLY A 150 1.82 16.19 -6.57
N VAL A 151 0.70 15.81 -7.17
CA VAL A 151 0.40 16.02 -8.61
C VAL A 151 0.48 17.50 -8.98
N LEU A 152 -0.13 18.39 -8.20
CA LEU A 152 -0.09 19.83 -8.47
C LEU A 152 1.34 20.39 -8.48
N LYS A 153 2.13 20.05 -7.44
CA LYS A 153 3.49 20.58 -7.23
C LYS A 153 4.54 19.93 -8.14
N LYS A 154 4.21 18.85 -8.83
CA LYS A 154 5.14 18.16 -9.73
C LYS A 154 5.42 19.01 -10.96
N LYS A 155 6.68 19.43 -11.12
CA LYS A 155 7.10 20.35 -12.20
C LYS A 155 7.37 19.63 -13.52
N ASP A 156 7.79 18.38 -13.44
CA ASP A 156 8.21 17.51 -14.55
C ASP A 156 7.08 16.61 -15.08
N MET A 157 5.86 16.71 -14.53
CA MET A 157 4.68 16.04 -15.07
C MET A 157 4.04 16.89 -16.18
N PRO A 158 3.80 16.34 -17.39
CA PRO A 158 3.11 17.05 -18.46
C PRO A 158 1.73 17.57 -18.04
N ARG A 159 1.31 18.70 -18.59
CA ARG A 159 0.02 19.34 -18.24
C ARG A 159 -1.17 18.41 -18.47
N GLU A 160 -1.18 17.67 -19.57
CA GLU A 160 -2.23 16.70 -19.89
C GLU A 160 -2.31 15.57 -18.86
N GLU A 161 -1.16 15.00 -18.48
CA GLU A 161 -1.09 13.96 -17.45
C GLU A 161 -1.50 14.49 -16.08
N LYS A 162 -1.20 15.76 -15.79
CA LYS A 162 -1.64 16.44 -14.56
C LYS A 162 -3.16 16.60 -14.52
N ILE A 163 -3.78 17.00 -15.63
CA ILE A 163 -5.24 17.10 -15.75
C ILE A 163 -5.89 15.73 -15.53
N LYS A 164 -5.46 14.70 -16.28
CA LYS A 164 -5.97 13.33 -16.13
C LYS A 164 -5.81 12.81 -14.70
N SER A 165 -4.68 13.10 -14.06
CA SER A 165 -4.42 12.71 -12.67
C SER A 165 -5.41 13.35 -11.69
N ILE A 166 -5.73 14.63 -11.89
CA ILE A 166 -6.70 15.36 -11.07
C ILE A 166 -8.12 14.81 -11.29
N GLU A 167 -8.49 14.50 -12.54
CA GLU A 167 -9.76 13.87 -12.87
C GLU A 167 -9.91 12.50 -12.19
N LEU A 168 -8.88 11.66 -12.24
CA LEU A 168 -8.86 10.37 -11.55
C LEU A 168 -9.05 10.51 -10.03
N ILE A 169 -8.32 11.45 -9.41
CA ILE A 169 -8.44 11.73 -7.98
C ILE A 169 -9.84 12.21 -7.63
N ASN A 170 -10.43 13.11 -8.42
CA ASN A 170 -11.75 13.65 -8.17
C ASN A 170 -12.85 12.59 -8.37
N LYS A 171 -12.75 11.76 -9.40
CA LYS A 171 -13.64 10.62 -9.59
C LYS A 171 -13.61 9.67 -8.39
N PHE A 172 -12.41 9.35 -7.89
CA PHE A 172 -12.26 8.53 -6.68
C PHE A 172 -12.93 9.19 -5.46
N ARG A 173 -12.86 10.51 -5.32
CA ARG A 173 -13.56 11.24 -4.24
C ARG A 173 -15.08 11.13 -4.37
N GLU A 174 -15.59 11.31 -5.57
CA GLU A 174 -17.03 11.22 -5.86
C GLU A 174 -17.56 9.82 -5.58
N GLU A 175 -16.82 8.77 -5.94
CA GLU A 175 -17.15 7.37 -5.61
C GLU A 175 -17.26 7.14 -4.09
N LEU A 176 -16.53 7.91 -3.28
CA LEU A 176 -16.58 7.88 -1.82
C LEU A 176 -17.59 8.88 -1.21
N GLY A 177 -18.37 9.58 -2.04
CA GLY A 177 -19.33 10.59 -1.60
C GLY A 177 -18.68 11.90 -1.11
N TRP A 178 -17.41 12.14 -1.45
CA TRP A 178 -16.68 13.35 -1.09
C TRP A 178 -16.73 14.39 -2.22
N LYS A 179 -16.75 15.67 -1.84
CA LYS A 179 -16.67 16.77 -2.81
C LYS A 179 -15.33 16.73 -3.57
N PRO A 180 -15.32 16.91 -4.90
CA PRO A 180 -14.11 17.07 -5.69
C PRO A 180 -13.18 18.15 -5.13
N TYR A 181 -11.88 18.03 -5.40
CA TYR A 181 -10.94 19.12 -5.17
C TYR A 181 -11.04 20.14 -6.30
N GLU A 182 -11.07 21.41 -5.90
CA GLU A 182 -11.07 22.56 -6.82
C GLU A 182 -9.66 23.14 -6.96
N LEU A 183 -9.32 23.52 -8.17
CA LEU A 183 -8.09 24.24 -8.45
C LEU A 183 -8.25 25.71 -8.03
N LYS A 184 -7.35 26.17 -7.15
CA LYS A 184 -7.29 27.59 -6.77
C LYS A 184 -6.61 28.46 -7.82
N GLN A 185 -5.80 27.85 -8.69
CA GLN A 185 -5.05 28.50 -9.76
C GLN A 185 -5.00 27.56 -10.99
N PRO A 186 -4.91 28.09 -12.21
CA PRO A 186 -4.68 27.28 -13.41
C PRO A 186 -3.40 26.45 -13.32
N LEU A 187 -3.39 25.28 -13.99
CA LEU A 187 -2.26 24.35 -14.07
C LEU A 187 -1.18 24.78 -15.06
#